data_AF-A0A952VAB8-F1
#
_entry.id   AF-A0A952VAB8-F1
#
_cell.length_a   1.000
_cell.length_b   1.000
_cell.length_c   1.000
_cell.angle_alpha   90.00
_cell.angle_beta   90.00
_cell.angle_gamma   90.00
#
_symmetry.space_group_name_H-M   'P 1'
#
loop_
_entity.id
_entity.type
_entity.pdbx_description
1 polymer ?
#
loop_
_entity_poly.entity_id
_entity_poly.type
_entity_poly.pdbx_seq_one_letter_code
_entity_poly.pdbx_strand_id
1 'polypeptide(L)'
;MGGDFKESDWKVFRELRETALERFCYRTLTELESVCKENSKPGYERYLAAYELLQKRDKKVSHMFDAPRRSQMLWQLKLIYNERLLEETELMRFSEEIQKLLAS
;
A
#
# COMPACT_ATOMS: atom_id res chain seq x y z
N MET A 1 -21.21 -5.88 5.46
CA MET A 1 -22.08 -4.84 4.86
C MET A 1 -21.25 -4.09 3.84
N GLY A 2 -21.54 -4.25 2.55
CA GLY A 2 -20.89 -3.47 1.48
C GLY A 2 -21.80 -2.30 1.15
N GLY A 3 -21.63 -1.17 1.86
CA GLY A 3 -22.29 0.06 1.48
C GLY A 3 -21.66 0.57 0.18
N ASP A 4 -22.48 0.96 -0.79
CA ASP A 4 -21.99 1.68 -1.97
C ASP A 4 -21.38 3.01 -1.50
N PHE A 5 -20.05 3.05 -1.39
CA PHE A 5 -19.34 4.30 -1.13
C PHE A 5 -19.64 5.31 -2.23
N LYS A 6 -19.54 6.61 -1.92
CA LYS A 6 -19.82 7.68 -2.88
C LYS A 6 -18.94 7.54 -4.13
N GLU A 7 -19.50 7.92 -5.28
CA GLU A 7 -18.79 7.90 -6.57
C GLU A 7 -17.51 8.76 -6.52
N SER A 8 -17.58 9.88 -5.79
CA SER A 8 -16.44 10.75 -5.54
C SER A 8 -15.33 10.05 -4.77
N ASP A 9 -15.66 9.34 -3.69
CA ASP A 9 -14.67 8.63 -2.87
C ASP A 9 -14.02 7.49 -3.65
N TRP A 10 -14.80 6.78 -4.48
CA TRP A 10 -14.27 5.76 -5.36
C TRP A 10 -13.28 6.32 -6.40
N LYS A 11 -13.58 7.49 -6.97
CA LYS A 11 -12.65 8.16 -7.92
C LYS A 11 -11.35 8.57 -7.22
N VAL A 12 -11.45 9.23 -6.06
CA VAL A 12 -10.28 9.62 -5.24
C VAL A 12 -9.46 8.40 -4.86
N PHE A 13 -10.11 7.31 -4.42
CA PHE A 13 -9.42 6.06 -4.10
C PHE A 13 -8.62 5.52 -5.27
N ARG A 14 -9.20 5.45 -6.47
CA ARG A 14 -8.48 4.90 -7.64
C ARG A 14 -7.24 5.70 -7.99
N GLU A 15 -7.33 7.03 -7.96
CA GLU A 15 -6.19 7.91 -8.22
C GLU A 15 -5.10 7.74 -7.15
N LEU A 16 -5.46 7.81 -5.88
CA LEU A 16 -4.51 7.68 -4.78
C LEU A 16 -3.93 6.27 -4.64
N ARG A 17 -4.66 5.24 -5.05
CA ARG A 17 -4.19 3.84 -5.07
C ARG A 17 -2.96 3.69 -5.97
N GLU A 18 -2.97 4.31 -7.14
CA GLU A 18 -1.85 4.25 -8.09
C GLU A 18 -0.62 4.98 -7.54
N THR A 19 -0.81 6.19 -7.00
CA THR A 19 0.27 6.92 -6.30
C THR A 19 0.84 6.14 -5.11
N ALA A 20 -0.03 5.52 -4.30
CA ALA A 20 0.38 4.72 -3.16
C ALA A 20 1.16 3.47 -3.57
N LEU A 21 0.77 2.81 -4.67
CA LEU A 21 1.50 1.67 -5.23
C LEU A 21 2.92 2.07 -5.64
N GLU A 22 3.07 3.18 -6.38
CA GLU A 22 4.39 3.70 -6.77
C GLU A 22 5.27 4.01 -5.55
N ARG A 23 4.72 4.69 -4.53
CA ARG A 23 5.43 4.97 -3.26
C ARG A 23 5.84 3.68 -2.55
N PHE A 24 4.98 2.66 -2.52
CA PHE A 24 5.26 1.37 -1.90
C PHE A 24 6.37 0.61 -2.65
N CYS A 25 6.31 0.58 -3.98
CA CYS A 25 7.33 -0.02 -4.84
C CYS A 25 8.68 0.67 -4.64
N TYR A 26 8.72 2.01 -4.64
CA TYR A 26 9.93 2.77 -4.39
C TYR A 26 10.56 2.42 -3.04
N ARG A 27 9.78 2.44 -1.94
CA ARG A 27 10.27 2.05 -0.60
C ARG A 27 10.80 0.61 -0.59
N THR A 28 10.11 -0.31 -1.27
CA THR A 28 10.52 -1.71 -1.37
C THR A 28 11.85 -1.86 -2.10
N LEU A 29 12.05 -1.14 -3.20
CA LEU A 29 13.28 -1.17 -3.97
C LEU A 29 14.46 -0.57 -3.19
N THR A 30 14.25 0.51 -2.43
CA THR A 30 15.29 1.09 -1.55
C THR A 30 15.71 0.11 -0.44
N GLU A 31 14.75 -0.60 0.16
CA GLU A 31 15.05 -1.62 1.17
C GLU A 31 15.80 -2.83 0.55
N LEU A 32 15.35 -3.27 -0.62
CA LEU A 32 16.00 -4.35 -1.38
C LEU A 32 17.45 -4.00 -1.73
N GLU A 33 17.70 -2.77 -2.18
CA GLU A 33 19.05 -2.27 -2.47
C GLU A 33 19.94 -2.36 -1.22
N SER A 34 19.39 -2.00 -0.05
CA SER A 34 20.10 -2.07 1.23
C SER A 34 20.46 -3.52 1.61
N VAL A 35 19.53 -4.46 1.42
CA VAL A 35 19.79 -5.90 1.62
C VAL A 35 20.89 -6.42 0.70
N CYS A 36 20.86 -6.01 -0.57
CA CYS A 36 21.86 -6.41 -1.57
C CYS A 36 23.26 -5.86 -1.25
N LYS A 37 23.36 -4.65 -0.68
CA LYS A 37 24.62 -3.98 -0.34
C LYS A 37 25.22 -4.39 1.01
N GLU A 38 24.55 -5.26 1.78
CA GLU A 38 25.01 -5.72 3.09
C GLU A 38 26.24 -6.64 2.99
N ASN A 39 27.41 -6.03 2.86
CA ASN A 39 28.66 -6.74 2.61
C ASN A 39 29.14 -7.58 3.81
N SER A 40 28.53 -7.45 4.99
CA SER A 40 28.82 -8.33 6.13
C SER A 40 28.28 -9.76 5.94
N LYS A 41 27.38 -9.98 4.97
CA LYS A 41 26.75 -11.28 4.71
C LYS A 41 27.25 -11.95 3.41
N PRO A 42 27.39 -13.29 3.40
CA PRO A 42 27.61 -14.05 2.18
C PRO A 42 26.57 -13.77 1.09
N GLY A 43 26.96 -13.94 -0.18
CA GLY A 43 26.07 -13.66 -1.32
C GLY A 43 24.76 -14.46 -1.30
N TYR A 44 24.82 -15.74 -0.93
CA TYR A 44 23.62 -16.59 -0.85
C TYR A 44 22.65 -16.15 0.25
N GLU A 45 23.15 -15.69 1.40
CA GLU A 45 22.31 -15.17 2.48
C GLU A 45 21.63 -13.86 2.08
N ARG A 46 22.34 -12.97 1.37
CA ARG A 46 21.73 -11.76 0.80
C ARG A 46 20.65 -12.10 -0.22
N TYR A 47 20.90 -13.08 -1.08
CA TYR A 47 19.91 -13.57 -2.04
C TYR A 47 18.64 -14.07 -1.35
N LEU A 48 18.76 -14.92 -0.32
CA LEU A 48 17.60 -15.42 0.42
C LEU A 48 16.84 -14.29 1.12
N ALA A 49 17.55 -13.37 1.77
CA ALA A 49 16.93 -12.22 2.43
C ALA A 49 16.15 -11.32 1.44
N ALA A 50 16.73 -11.06 0.27
CA ALA A 50 16.08 -10.32 -0.81
C ALA A 50 14.81 -11.03 -1.31
N TYR A 51 14.89 -12.34 -1.50
CA TYR A 51 13.76 -13.15 -1.95
C TYR A 51 12.61 -13.15 -0.93
N GLU A 52 12.91 -13.35 0.36
CA GLU A 52 11.92 -13.31 1.45
C GLU A 52 11.28 -11.93 1.59
N LEU A 53 12.07 -10.86 1.44
CA LEU A 53 11.56 -9.49 1.43
C LEU A 53 10.53 -9.32 0.31
N LEU A 54 10.89 -9.68 -0.92
CA LEU A 54 9.99 -9.55 -2.07
C LEU A 54 8.71 -10.37 -1.89
N GLN A 55 8.79 -11.60 -1.39
CA GLN A 55 7.57 -12.39 -1.11
C GLN A 55 6.63 -11.71 -0.10
N LYS A 56 7.17 -11.12 0.97
CA LYS A 56 6.37 -10.40 1.97
C LYS A 56 5.71 -9.16 1.36
N ARG A 57 6.43 -8.45 0.50
CA ARG A 57 5.96 -7.23 -0.18
C ARG A 57 4.93 -7.55 -1.25
N ASP A 58 5.11 -8.63 -2.00
CA ASP A 58 4.16 -9.10 -3.01
C ASP A 58 2.81 -9.49 -2.40
N LYS A 59 2.82 -10.20 -1.27
CA LYS A 59 1.60 -10.45 -0.49
C LYS A 59 0.89 -9.14 -0.13
N LYS A 60 1.63 -8.15 0.36
CA LYS A 60 1.08 -6.83 0.70
C LYS A 60 0.48 -6.14 -0.53
N VAL A 61 1.16 -6.20 -1.68
CA VAL A 61 0.65 -5.64 -2.94
C VAL A 61 -0.68 -6.27 -3.30
N SER A 62 -0.78 -7.60 -3.21
CA SER A 62 -2.00 -8.30 -3.57
C SER A 62 -3.20 -7.94 -2.71
N HIS A 63 -3.00 -7.72 -1.40
CA HIS A 63 -4.09 -7.29 -0.53
C HIS A 63 -4.47 -5.82 -0.73
N MET A 64 -3.50 -4.94 -0.99
CA MET A 64 -3.75 -3.49 -1.06
C MET A 64 -4.21 -3.00 -2.43
N PHE A 65 -3.68 -3.58 -3.51
CA PHE A 65 -3.73 -2.94 -4.83
C PHE A 65 -4.39 -3.80 -5.91
N ASP A 66 -4.42 -5.13 -5.76
CA ASP A 66 -5.01 -6.01 -6.77
C ASP A 66 -6.53 -5.95 -6.77
N ALA A 67 -7.11 -6.21 -7.96
CA ALA A 67 -8.54 -6.38 -8.20
C ALA A 67 -9.44 -5.37 -7.45
N PRO A 68 -9.21 -4.05 -7.59
CA PRO A 68 -9.91 -3.04 -6.82
C PRO A 68 -11.40 -3.07 -7.15
N ARG A 69 -12.23 -3.32 -6.14
CA ARG A 69 -13.70 -3.31 -6.24
C ARG A 69 -14.26 -2.29 -5.25
N ARG A 70 -15.34 -1.61 -5.65
CA ARG A 70 -15.95 -0.57 -4.81
C ARG A 70 -16.36 -1.09 -3.42
N SER A 71 -16.87 -2.32 -3.35
CA SER A 71 -17.21 -2.99 -2.09
C SER A 71 -16.01 -3.31 -1.19
N GLN A 72 -14.80 -3.38 -1.75
CA GLN A 72 -13.55 -3.65 -1.03
C GLN A 72 -12.74 -2.37 -0.77
N MET A 73 -13.17 -1.23 -1.32
CA MET A 73 -12.46 0.04 -1.28
C MET A 73 -12.01 0.41 0.14
N LEU A 74 -12.92 0.40 1.11
CA LEU A 74 -12.58 0.78 2.49
C LEU A 74 -11.54 -0.14 3.12
N TRP A 75 -11.62 -1.45 2.84
CA TRP A 75 -10.66 -2.40 3.37
C TRP A 75 -9.27 -2.18 2.77
N GLN A 76 -9.17 -2.04 1.44
CA GLN A 76 -7.91 -1.72 0.77
C GLN A 76 -7.36 -0.36 1.22
N LEU A 77 -8.22 0.65 1.34
CA LEU A 77 -7.83 1.99 1.81
C LEU A 77 -7.30 1.96 3.25
N LYS A 78 -7.91 1.18 4.16
CA LYS A 78 -7.38 0.98 5.52
C LYS A 78 -5.98 0.36 5.51
N LEU A 79 -5.75 -0.64 4.66
CA LEU A 79 -4.42 -1.25 4.53
C LEU A 79 -3.38 -0.24 4.02
N ILE A 80 -3.71 0.51 2.96
CA ILE A 80 -2.85 1.56 2.39
C ILE A 80 -2.56 2.66 3.44
N TYR A 81 -3.57 3.06 4.20
CA TYR A 81 -3.45 4.02 5.29
C TYR A 81 -2.49 3.53 6.39
N ASN A 82 -2.63 2.27 6.81
CA ASN A 82 -1.77 1.65 7.83
C ASN A 82 -0.30 1.54 7.38
N GLU A 83 -0.04 1.38 6.08
CA GLU A 83 1.31 1.43 5.51
C GLU A 83 1.86 2.87 5.35
N ARG A 84 1.09 3.89 5.76
CA ARG A 84 1.46 5.33 5.69
C ARG A 84 1.94 5.73 4.30
N LEU A 85 1.15 5.35 3.30
CA LEU A 85 1.42 5.62 1.88
C LEU A 85 0.69 6.87 1.37
N LEU A 86 -0.22 7.43 2.16
CA LEU A 86 -0.99 8.62 1.85
C LEU A 86 -0.60 9.76 2.78
N GLU A 87 -0.57 10.97 2.24
CA GLU A 87 -0.36 12.22 2.96
C GLU A 87 -1.68 12.72 3.58
N GLU A 88 -1.60 13.55 4.62
CA GLU A 88 -2.79 14.10 5.27
C GLU A 88 -3.66 14.90 4.31
N THR A 89 -3.05 15.69 3.43
CA THR A 89 -3.74 16.48 2.39
C THR A 89 -4.48 15.60 1.38
N GLU A 90 -3.94 14.42 1.07
CA GLU A 90 -4.58 13.44 0.19
C GLU A 90 -5.77 12.79 0.89
N LEU A 91 -5.66 12.51 2.20
CA LEU A 91 -6.75 11.96 3.01
C LEU A 91 -7.93 12.93 3.13
N MET A 92 -7.67 14.25 3.17
CA MET A 92 -8.71 15.28 3.18
C MET A 92 -9.58 15.30 1.91
N ARG A 93 -9.13 14.67 0.81
CA ARG A 93 -9.90 14.58 -0.45
C ARG A 93 -11.08 13.61 -0.34
N PHE A 94 -11.05 12.68 0.61
CA PHE A 94 -12.17 11.79 0.88
C PHE A 94 -13.27 12.48 1.68
N SER A 95 -14.49 11.95 1.60
CA SER A 95 -15.59 12.42 2.44
C SER A 95 -15.30 12.23 3.95
N GLU A 96 -15.92 13.05 4.79
CA GLU A 96 -15.78 12.95 6.26
C GLU A 96 -16.11 11.55 6.80
N GLU A 97 -17.04 10.84 6.14
CA GLU A 97 -17.40 9.46 6.50
C GLU A 97 -16.19 8.53 6.38
N ILE A 98 -15.49 8.56 5.24
CA ILE A 98 -14.28 7.76 5.04
C ILE A 98 -13.18 8.19 6.01
N GLN A 99 -12.96 9.50 6.21
CA GLN A 99 -11.94 9.98 7.13
C GLN A 99 -12.17 9.47 8.57
N LYS A 100 -13.43 9.48 9.05
CA LYS A 100 -13.80 8.92 10.36
C LYS A 100 -13.58 7.42 10.42
N LEU A 101 -13.93 6.69 9.37
CA LEU A 101 -13.73 5.23 9.30
C LEU A 101 -12.25 4.83 9.24
N LEU A 102 -11.36 5.69 8.73
CA LEU A 102 -9.92 5.46 8.76
C LEU A 102 -9.31 5.73 10.14
N ALA A 103 -9.87 6.68 10.90
CA ALA A 103 -9.44 7.01 12.25
C ALA A 103 -9.96 6.02 13.33
N SER A 104 -10.90 5.13 12.97
CA SER A 104 -11.46 4.08 13.83
C SER A 104 -10.78 2.73 13.64
#